data_AF-A0A7C5MM94-F1
#
_entry.id   AF-A0A7C5MM94-F1
#
_cell.length_a   1.000
_cell.length_b   1.000
_cell.length_c   1.000
_cell.angle_alpha   90.00
_cell.angle_beta   90.00
_cell.angle_gamma   90.00
#
_symmetry.space_group_name_H-M   'P 1'
#
loop_
_entity.id
_entity.type
_entity.pdbx_description
1 polymer ?
#
loop_
_entity_poly.entity_id
_entity_poly.type
_entity_poly.pdbx_seq_one_letter_code
_entity_poly.pdbx_strand_id
1 'polypeptide(L)' 'IRVIRPANGLAPRHYARLLGSKAKVAIRRGTPLTWDIIL' A
#
# COMPACT_ATOMS: atom_id res chain seq x y z
N ILE A 1 -4.90 -3.91 4.49
CA ILE A 1 -3.94 -2.77 4.47
C ILE A 1 -4.04 -2.03 5.81
N ARG A 2 -2.93 -1.60 6.41
CA ARG A 2 -2.91 -0.83 7.68
C ARG A 2 -2.07 0.43 7.50
N VAL A 3 -2.51 1.54 8.11
CA VAL A 3 -1.74 2.79 8.17
C VAL A 3 -0.82 2.72 9.39
N ILE A 4 0.49 2.74 9.16
CA ILE A 4 1.53 2.63 10.20
C ILE A 4 2.49 3.80 10.03
N ARG A 5 2.85 4.48 11.13
CA ARG A 5 3.85 5.57 11.14
C ARG A 5 5.27 5.00 11.12
N PRO A 6 6.28 5.72 10.58
CA PRO A 6 6.27 7.09 10.07
C PRO A 6 6.09 7.12 8.54
N ALA A 7 4.87 7.30 8.05
CA ALA A 7 4.47 7.68 6.68
C ALA A 7 5.41 7.42 5.46
N ASN A 8 6.11 6.28 5.39
CA ASN A 8 7.09 5.98 4.32
C ASN A 8 6.47 5.43 3.02
N GLY A 9 5.14 5.52 2.86
CA GLY A 9 4.43 4.92 1.74
C GLY A 9 3.23 5.77 1.33
N LEU A 10 2.25 5.14 0.68
CA LEU A 10 1.05 5.82 0.21
C LEU A 10 0.27 6.46 1.36
N ALA A 11 -0.16 7.70 1.13
CA ALA A 11 -0.99 8.43 2.06
C ALA A 11 -2.34 7.72 2.29
N PRO A 12 -2.91 7.77 3.50
CA PRO A 12 -4.21 7.15 3.82
C PRO A 12 -5.36 7.57 2.91
N ARG A 13 -5.28 8.74 2.27
CA ARG A 13 -6.27 9.22 1.29
C ARG A 13 -6.47 8.24 0.12
N HIS A 14 -5.43 7.48 -0.25
CA HIS A 14 -5.52 6.49 -1.33
C HIS A 14 -6.06 5.13 -0.86
N TYR A 15 -6.34 4.96 0.44
CA TYR A 15 -6.79 3.68 1.02
C TYR A 15 -8.02 3.09 0.30
N ALA A 16 -9.02 3.92 0.03
CA ALA A 16 -10.23 3.49 -0.69
C ALA A 16 -9.91 2.98 -2.11
N ARG A 17 -8.95 3.60 -2.80
CA ARG A 17 -8.50 3.17 -4.13
C ARG A 17 -7.66 1.89 -4.08
N LEU A 18 -6.92 1.68 -2.98
CA LEU A 18 -6.10 0.48 -2.76
C LEU A 18 -6.95 -0.75 -2.41
N LEU A 19 -8.09 -0.54 -1.76
CA LEU A 19 -9.06 -1.59 -1.49
C LEU A 19 -9.68 -2.05 -2.81
N GLY A 20 -9.34 -3.26 -3.23
CA GLY A 20 -9.78 -3.85 -4.50
C GLY A 20 -8.70 -3.91 -5.58
N SER A 21 -7.60 -3.16 -5.42
CA SER A 21 -6.43 -3.31 -6.28
C SER A 21 -5.68 -4.60 -5.99
N LYS A 22 -5.09 -5.18 -7.03
CA LYS A 22 -4.20 -6.35 -6.92
C LYS A 22 -2.76 -5.91 -6.71
N ALA A 23 -1.98 -6.71 -6.00
CA ALA A 23 -0.54 -6.50 -5.91
C ALA A 23 0.15 -7.13 -7.13
N LYS A 24 1.16 -6.45 -7.68
CA LYS A 24 2.03 -6.98 -8.75
C LYS A 24 3.01 -8.05 -8.25
N VAL A 25 3.38 -7.97 -6.98
CA VAL A 25 4.38 -8.83 -6.35
C VAL A 25 3.92 -9.27 -4.96
N ALA A 26 4.55 -10.30 -4.40
CA ALA A 26 4.33 -10.71 -3.03
C ALA A 26 4.83 -9.63 -2.05
N ILE A 27 3.92 -9.03 -1.27
CA ILE A 27 4.24 -7.96 -0.33
C ILE A 27 4.37 -8.56 1.08
N ARG A 28 5.52 -8.37 1.74
CA ARG A 28 5.71 -8.75 3.14
C ARG A 28 4.99 -7.76 4.07
N ARG A 29 4.58 -8.25 5.25
CA ARG A 29 4.00 -7.38 6.28
C ARG A 29 5.04 -6.33 6.72
N GLY A 30 4.64 -5.06 6.73
CA GLY A 30 5.52 -3.95 7.10
C GLY A 30 6.21 -3.28 5.91
N THR A 31 6.08 -3.80 4.70
CA THR A 31 6.54 -3.13 3.48
C THR A 31 5.68 -1.89 3.20
N PRO A 32 6.29 -0.71 2.94
CA PRO A 32 5.55 0.47 2.54
C PRO A 32 4.87 0.24 1.19
N LEU A 33 3.59 0.56 1.10
CA LEU A 33 2.84 0.51 -0.16
C LEU A 33 3.26 1.67 -1.05
N THR A 34 3.54 1.38 -2.32
CA THR A 34 3.89 2.34 -3.39
C THR A 34 3.09 1.98 -4.65
N TRP A 35 2.91 2.93 -5.56
CA TRP A 35 2.21 2.67 -6.83
C TRP A 35 2.89 1.64 -7.72
N ASP A 36 4.20 1.43 -7.54
CA ASP A 36 4.98 0.48 -8.32
C ASP A 36 4.57 -0.98 -8.06
N ILE A 37 4.21 -1.31 -6.81
CA ILE A 37 3.84 -2.67 -6.41
C ILE A 37 2.35 -2.99 -6.57
N ILE A 38 1.57 -2.06 -7.09
CA ILE A 38 0.11 -2.16 -7.30
C ILE A 38 -0.18 -2.24 -8.80
N LEU A 39 -1.13 -3.12 -9.18
CA LEU A 39 -1.63 -3.32 -10.54
C LEU A 39 -2.69 -2.30 -10.93
#